data_AF-A0A8D8P365-F1
#
_entry.id   AF-A0A8D8P365-F1
#
_cell.length_a   1.000
_cell.length_b   1.000
_cell.length_c   1.000
_cell.angle_alpha   90.00
_cell.angle_beta   90.00
_cell.angle_gamma   90.00
#
_symmetry.space_group_name_H-M   'P 1'
#
loop_
_entity.id
_entity.type
_entity.pdbx_description
1 polymer ?
#
loop_
_entity_poly.entity_id
_entity_poly.type
_entity_poly.pdbx_seq_one_letter_code
_entity_poly.pdbx_strand_id
1 'polypeptide(L)'
;MRRSFALLVITCCAGAALACNQPIRHYISMGCTPSAQRNAEGCPVSYDCPNVVGRRSDKCYLFGKSYAIGEKVPDDETSSICTALVNCVEDVDKSAKFIYAHVDCAEFFRPWKEGCIRQYAASRCCSTGEVCDADKDKLAKCSLGGHTYYEGENMQVPGDPCRSCYCDAGFNEKNLEGSCVEQKCSFEIYAVDKLQAGAAPVYKDGICCPWDWRTRK
;
A
#
# COMPACT_ATOMS: atom_id res chain seq x y z
N MET A 1 56.06 22.71 27.38
CA MET A 1 55.30 21.85 26.44
C MET A 1 53.85 21.75 26.92
N ARG A 2 52.94 22.56 26.36
CA ARG A 2 51.51 22.56 26.71
C ARG A 2 50.82 21.46 25.91
N ARG A 3 50.26 20.45 26.59
CA ARG A 3 49.44 19.40 25.98
C ARG A 3 47.98 19.85 25.99
N SER A 4 47.45 20.19 24.82
CA SER A 4 46.02 20.47 24.64
C SER A 4 45.27 19.16 24.48
N PHE A 5 44.34 18.85 25.40
CA PHE A 5 43.36 17.78 25.24
C PHE A 5 42.17 18.33 24.44
N ALA A 6 41.98 17.81 23.22
CA ALA A 6 40.78 18.07 22.44
C ALA A 6 39.71 17.05 22.83
N LEU A 7 38.66 17.50 23.53
CA LEU A 7 37.45 16.72 23.78
C LEU A 7 36.62 16.68 22.49
N LEU A 8 36.58 15.52 21.84
CA LEU A 8 35.66 15.20 20.77
C LEU A 8 34.27 14.97 21.37
N VAL A 9 33.40 15.97 21.25
CA VAL A 9 31.97 15.82 21.51
C VAL A 9 31.38 15.00 20.37
N ILE A 10 31.14 13.72 20.62
CA ILE A 10 30.42 12.84 19.70
C ILE A 10 28.93 13.17 19.85
N THR A 11 28.44 14.09 19.01
CA THR A 11 27.01 14.32 18.85
C THR A 11 26.42 13.13 18.11
N CYS A 12 25.88 12.19 18.88
CA CYS A 12 25.07 11.09 18.36
C CYS A 12 23.75 11.69 17.86
N CYS A 13 23.70 12.09 16.59
CA CYS A 13 22.44 12.26 15.89
C CYS A 13 21.84 10.86 15.69
N ALA A 14 21.14 10.37 16.71
CA ALA A 14 20.18 9.30 16.54
C ALA A 14 19.19 9.78 15.47
N GLY A 15 19.33 9.28 14.25
CA GLY A 15 18.37 9.47 13.18
C GLY A 15 17.07 8.79 13.60
N ALA A 16 16.24 9.51 14.34
CA ALA A 16 14.82 9.21 14.36
C ALA A 16 14.37 9.36 12.91
N ALA A 17 14.09 8.24 12.26
CA ALA A 17 13.29 8.24 11.05
C ALA A 17 11.93 8.83 11.44
N LEU A 18 11.80 10.15 11.34
CA LEU A 18 10.55 10.86 11.51
C LEU A 18 9.67 10.40 10.34
N ALA A 19 8.82 9.41 10.62
CA ALA A 19 7.80 9.00 9.69
C ALA A 19 6.93 10.21 9.39
N CYS A 20 6.85 10.60 8.13
CA CYS A 20 6.06 11.75 7.73
C CYS A 20 4.59 11.48 8.03
N ASN A 21 4.04 12.19 9.01
CA ASN A 21 2.61 12.14 9.37
C ASN A 21 1.71 12.78 8.31
N GLN A 22 2.27 13.24 7.19
CA GLN A 22 1.52 13.77 6.06
C GLN A 22 1.19 12.63 5.09
N PRO A 23 -0.03 12.60 4.53
CA PRO A 23 -0.47 11.50 3.69
C PRO A 23 0.16 11.57 2.28
N ILE A 24 1.32 10.93 2.15
CA ILE A 24 2.15 10.94 0.94
C ILE A 24 1.95 9.71 0.04
N ARG A 25 1.05 8.79 0.44
CA ARG A 25 0.96 7.47 -0.20
C ARG A 25 0.61 7.53 -1.68
N HIS A 26 -0.12 8.55 -2.12
CA HIS A 26 -0.45 8.75 -3.53
C HIS A 26 0.81 9.02 -4.38
N TYR A 27 1.76 9.83 -3.89
CA TYR A 27 3.03 10.05 -4.57
C TYR A 27 3.87 8.77 -4.68
N ILE A 28 3.97 8.02 -3.58
CA ILE A 28 4.69 6.74 -3.55
C ILE A 28 4.06 5.75 -4.53
N SER A 29 2.72 5.69 -4.55
CA SER A 29 1.99 4.79 -5.45
C SER A 29 2.26 5.13 -6.91
N MET A 30 2.34 6.42 -7.29
CA MET A 30 2.69 6.83 -8.66
C MET A 30 4.18 6.66 -9.01
N GLY A 31 5.01 6.20 -8.07
CA GLY A 31 6.46 6.08 -8.26
C GLY A 31 7.18 7.43 -8.27
N CYS A 32 6.61 8.46 -7.64
CA CYS A 32 7.27 9.75 -7.48
C CYS A 32 8.42 9.66 -6.46
N THR A 33 9.45 10.49 -6.65
CA THR A 33 10.62 10.54 -5.77
C THR A 33 10.54 11.76 -4.85
N PRO A 34 10.88 11.62 -3.55
CA PRO A 34 10.90 12.76 -2.64
C PRO A 34 12.05 13.71 -3.00
N SER A 35 11.80 15.03 -2.93
CA SER A 35 12.85 16.05 -3.07
C SER A 35 13.98 15.85 -2.07
N ALA A 36 15.19 16.37 -2.29
CA ALA A 36 16.24 16.31 -1.27
C ALA A 36 15.96 17.24 -0.07
N GLN A 37 15.28 18.36 -0.30
CA GLN A 37 14.94 19.32 0.75
C GLN A 37 13.93 18.74 1.75
N ARG A 38 14.11 19.10 3.03
CA ARG A 38 13.32 18.64 4.16
C ARG A 38 12.72 19.82 4.92
N ASN A 39 11.51 19.67 5.44
CA ASN A 39 10.92 20.61 6.38
C ASN A 39 11.50 20.40 7.80
N ALA A 40 11.01 21.17 8.78
CA ALA A 40 11.47 21.09 10.17
C ALA A 40 11.25 19.70 10.80
N GLU A 41 10.24 18.98 10.32
CA GLU A 41 9.87 17.62 10.75
C GLU A 41 10.63 16.53 10.00
N GLY A 42 11.59 16.87 9.13
CA GLY A 42 12.36 15.89 8.37
C GLY A 42 11.60 15.26 7.20
N CYS A 43 10.54 15.91 6.72
CA CYS A 43 9.72 15.45 5.60
C CYS A 43 10.07 16.13 4.27
N PRO A 44 9.96 15.42 3.14
CA PRO A 44 10.14 16.02 1.81
C PRO A 44 9.19 17.20 1.62
N VAL A 45 9.74 18.33 1.17
CA VAL A 45 8.92 19.53 0.89
C VAL A 45 8.17 19.43 -0.44
N SER A 46 8.63 18.55 -1.35
CA SER A 46 7.97 18.25 -2.61
C SER A 46 8.31 16.85 -3.10
N TYR A 47 7.59 16.39 -4.13
CA TYR A 47 7.84 15.14 -4.83
C TYR A 47 8.01 15.42 -6.32
N ASP A 48 9.01 14.80 -6.93
CA ASP A 48 9.19 14.80 -8.37
C ASP A 48 8.44 13.61 -8.97
N CYS A 49 7.56 13.90 -9.92
CA CYS A 49 6.64 12.95 -10.53
C CYS A 49 6.80 12.95 -12.06
N PRO A 50 7.98 12.55 -12.60
CA PRO A 50 8.23 12.59 -14.05
C PRO A 50 7.28 11.67 -14.81
N ASN A 51 6.82 10.57 -14.18
CA ASN A 51 5.84 9.65 -14.77
C ASN A 51 4.41 10.21 -14.80
N VAL A 52 4.16 11.36 -14.17
CA VAL A 52 2.88 12.08 -14.17
C VAL A 52 2.95 13.26 -15.13
N VAL A 53 4.04 14.02 -15.09
CA VAL A 53 4.29 15.15 -16.00
C VAL A 53 4.64 14.62 -17.38
N GLY A 54 3.69 14.67 -18.32
CA GLY A 54 3.89 14.16 -19.69
C GLY A 54 3.26 12.80 -19.96
N ARG A 55 2.32 12.35 -19.11
CA ARG A 55 1.45 11.23 -19.45
C ARG A 55 0.78 11.47 -20.80
N ARG A 56 0.85 10.47 -21.67
CA ARG A 56 0.17 10.49 -22.95
C ARG A 56 -1.26 10.04 -22.75
N SER A 57 -2.17 10.68 -23.47
CA SER A 57 -3.60 10.32 -23.43
C SER A 57 -3.88 8.93 -24.00
N ASP A 58 -2.98 8.36 -24.79
CA ASP A 58 -3.11 7.03 -25.43
C ASP A 58 -2.46 5.89 -24.63
N LYS A 59 -2.15 6.11 -23.34
CA LYS A 59 -1.58 5.11 -22.44
C LYS A 59 -2.26 5.12 -21.08
N CYS A 60 -2.37 3.93 -20.47
CA CYS A 60 -2.80 3.81 -19.09
C CYS A 60 -1.58 3.83 -18.16
N TYR A 61 -1.77 4.26 -16.91
CA TYR A 61 -0.69 4.38 -15.93
C TYR A 61 -1.12 3.79 -14.60
N LEU A 62 -0.32 2.87 -14.05
CA LEU A 62 -0.57 2.27 -12.75
C LEU A 62 0.74 1.94 -12.06
N PHE A 63 0.87 2.36 -10.80
CA PHE A 63 2.01 2.07 -9.95
C PHE A 63 3.36 2.52 -10.52
N GLY A 64 3.35 3.69 -11.18
CA GLY A 64 4.51 4.25 -11.86
C GLY A 64 4.88 3.58 -13.19
N LYS A 65 4.10 2.60 -13.66
CA LYS A 65 4.28 1.93 -14.96
C LYS A 65 3.29 2.45 -15.99
N SER A 66 3.67 2.43 -17.26
CA SER A 66 2.78 2.75 -18.39
C SER A 66 2.38 1.49 -19.14
N TYR A 67 1.15 1.44 -19.61
CA TYR A 67 0.57 0.33 -20.37
C TYR A 67 0.01 0.86 -21.70
N ALA A 68 0.29 0.18 -22.79
CA ALA A 68 -0.30 0.46 -24.10
C ALA A 68 -1.73 -0.11 -24.18
N ILE A 69 -2.54 0.44 -25.08
CA ILE A 69 -3.87 -0.10 -25.37
C ILE A 69 -3.75 -1.58 -25.77
N GLY A 70 -4.56 -2.44 -25.15
CA GLY A 70 -4.52 -3.90 -25.30
C GLY A 70 -3.62 -4.61 -24.28
N GLU A 71 -2.78 -3.90 -23.52
CA GLU A 71 -1.96 -4.52 -22.48
C GLU A 71 -2.75 -4.79 -21.19
N LYS A 72 -2.42 -5.92 -20.56
CA LYS A 72 -2.96 -6.34 -19.28
C LYS A 72 -1.95 -6.05 -18.17
N VAL A 73 -2.41 -5.53 -17.03
CA VAL A 73 -1.62 -5.44 -15.81
C VAL A 73 -1.43 -6.85 -15.23
N PRO A 74 -0.21 -7.27 -14.83
CA PRO A 74 0.00 -8.53 -14.13
C PRO A 74 -0.94 -8.69 -12.92
N ASP A 75 -1.58 -9.86 -12.80
CA ASP A 75 -2.63 -10.06 -11.79
C ASP A 75 -2.09 -9.91 -10.35
N ASP A 76 -0.81 -10.23 -10.12
CA ASP A 76 -0.14 -10.12 -8.82
C ASP A 76 0.07 -8.67 -8.35
N GLU A 77 0.04 -7.69 -9.26
CA GLU A 77 0.12 -6.27 -8.90
C GLU A 77 -1.21 -5.78 -8.30
N THR A 78 -2.35 -6.41 -8.61
CA THR A 78 -3.68 -5.92 -8.23
C THR A 78 -4.53 -6.92 -7.44
N SER A 79 -4.12 -8.19 -7.34
CA SER A 79 -4.89 -9.22 -6.63
C SER A 79 -5.02 -8.97 -5.12
N SER A 80 -4.05 -8.28 -4.52
CA SER A 80 -4.05 -7.93 -3.10
C SER A 80 -5.06 -6.83 -2.75
N ILE A 81 -5.53 -6.08 -3.74
CA ILE A 81 -6.48 -4.96 -3.59
C ILE A 81 -7.84 -5.28 -4.23
N CYS A 82 -8.17 -6.56 -4.37
CA CYS A 82 -9.44 -7.03 -4.95
C CYS A 82 -9.78 -6.47 -6.33
N THR A 83 -8.75 -6.25 -7.15
CA THR A 83 -8.96 -5.78 -8.52
C THR A 83 -8.38 -6.81 -9.48
N ALA A 84 -9.20 -7.29 -10.41
CA ALA A 84 -8.84 -8.31 -11.38
C ALA A 84 -9.11 -7.84 -12.81
N LEU A 85 -8.53 -8.55 -13.78
CA LEU A 85 -8.77 -8.33 -15.22
C LEU A 85 -8.52 -6.87 -15.65
N VAL A 86 -7.47 -6.26 -15.13
CA VAL A 86 -7.12 -4.87 -15.41
C VAL A 86 -6.46 -4.78 -16.79
N ASN A 87 -7.19 -4.24 -17.76
CA ASN A 87 -6.72 -4.09 -19.13
C ASN A 87 -6.78 -2.62 -19.56
N CYS A 88 -5.74 -2.17 -20.24
CA CYS A 88 -5.74 -0.83 -20.84
C CYS A 88 -6.53 -0.85 -22.14
N VAL A 89 -7.55 0.00 -22.25
CA VAL A 89 -8.43 0.09 -23.43
C VAL A 89 -8.54 1.53 -23.91
N GLU A 90 -8.87 1.70 -25.19
CA GLU A 90 -9.26 2.99 -25.74
C GLU A 90 -10.72 3.29 -25.35
N ASP A 91 -10.98 4.49 -24.85
CA ASP A 91 -12.31 5.01 -24.57
C ASP A 91 -12.90 5.77 -25.76
N VAL A 92 -14.17 6.15 -25.68
CA VAL A 92 -14.92 6.81 -26.76
C VAL A 92 -14.27 8.13 -27.20
N ASP A 93 -13.60 8.85 -26.30
CA ASP A 93 -12.89 10.10 -26.57
C ASP A 93 -11.45 9.91 -27.09
N LYS A 94 -11.06 8.66 -27.38
CA LYS A 94 -9.70 8.24 -27.78
C LYS A 94 -8.64 8.39 -26.68
N SER A 95 -9.06 8.59 -25.44
CA SER A 95 -8.17 8.46 -24.29
C SER A 95 -8.04 6.99 -23.88
N ALA A 96 -6.96 6.65 -23.19
CA ALA A 96 -6.72 5.32 -22.65
C ALA A 96 -7.14 5.27 -21.18
N LYS A 97 -7.92 4.24 -20.83
CA LYS A 97 -8.35 3.96 -19.45
C LYS A 97 -8.25 2.49 -19.12
N PHE A 98 -8.25 2.17 -17.83
CA PHE A 98 -8.38 0.78 -17.41
C PHE A 98 -9.85 0.36 -17.40
N ILE A 99 -10.13 -0.79 -18.01
CA ILE A 99 -11.30 -1.60 -17.68
C ILE A 99 -10.88 -2.68 -16.68
N TYR A 100 -11.69 -2.93 -15.66
CA TYR A 100 -11.35 -3.82 -14.55
C TYR A 100 -12.60 -4.45 -13.94
N ALA A 101 -12.39 -5.50 -13.16
CA ALA A 101 -13.41 -6.10 -12.32
C ALA A 101 -13.03 -5.91 -10.85
N HIS A 102 -13.95 -5.37 -10.06
CA HIS A 102 -13.85 -5.43 -8.60
C HIS A 102 -14.24 -6.84 -8.15
N VAL A 103 -13.41 -7.46 -7.32
CA VAL A 103 -13.67 -8.79 -6.77
C VAL A 103 -14.38 -8.63 -5.44
N ASP A 104 -15.66 -8.99 -5.41
CA ASP A 104 -16.39 -9.07 -4.15
C ASP A 104 -16.13 -10.42 -3.48
N CYS A 105 -15.44 -10.39 -2.34
CA CYS A 105 -15.05 -11.60 -1.65
C CYS A 105 -16.25 -12.35 -1.08
N ALA A 106 -16.28 -13.68 -1.25
CA ALA A 106 -17.39 -14.53 -0.85
C ALA A 106 -17.69 -14.42 0.66
N GLU A 107 -16.66 -14.14 1.47
CA GLU A 107 -16.80 -13.91 2.91
C GLU A 107 -17.68 -12.72 3.28
N PHE A 108 -17.89 -11.74 2.41
CA PHE A 108 -18.77 -10.60 2.68
C PHE A 108 -20.25 -10.97 2.58
N PHE A 109 -20.56 -12.05 1.86
CA PHE A 109 -21.93 -12.52 1.66
C PHE A 109 -22.32 -13.65 2.60
N ARG A 110 -21.41 -14.08 3.49
CA ARG A 110 -21.63 -15.16 4.44
C ARG A 110 -21.33 -14.69 5.86
N PRO A 111 -22.18 -15.04 6.85
CA PRO A 111 -21.87 -14.75 8.25
C PRO A 111 -20.52 -15.33 8.64
N TRP A 112 -19.83 -14.65 9.55
CA TRP A 112 -18.67 -15.22 10.21
C TRP A 112 -19.10 -16.49 10.96
N LYS A 113 -18.41 -17.61 10.71
CA LYS A 113 -18.62 -18.84 11.47
C LYS A 113 -17.82 -18.77 12.76
N GLU A 114 -18.51 -18.82 13.89
CA GLU A 114 -17.86 -18.89 15.19
C GLU A 114 -16.95 -20.12 15.27
N GLY A 115 -15.78 -19.98 15.89
CA GLY A 115 -14.80 -21.07 16.00
C GLY A 115 -13.90 -21.29 14.78
N CYS A 116 -14.17 -20.65 13.64
CA CYS A 116 -13.37 -20.78 12.42
C CYS A 116 -12.41 -19.60 12.20
N ILE A 117 -11.25 -19.87 11.60
CA ILE A 117 -10.27 -18.88 11.14
C ILE A 117 -10.23 -18.90 9.62
N ARG A 118 -10.43 -17.74 9.00
CA ARG A 118 -10.29 -17.58 7.55
C ARG A 118 -8.82 -17.69 7.16
N GLN A 119 -8.59 -18.46 6.12
CA GLN A 119 -7.27 -18.64 5.53
C GLN A 119 -7.16 -17.75 4.30
N TYR A 120 -6.08 -17.00 4.22
CA TYR A 120 -5.71 -16.20 3.06
C TYR A 120 -4.47 -16.82 2.41
N ALA A 121 -4.23 -16.48 1.15
CA ALA A 121 -2.94 -16.74 0.52
C ALA A 121 -2.18 -15.41 0.38
N ALA A 122 -0.85 -15.47 0.37
CA ALA A 122 -0.03 -14.30 0.12
C ALA A 122 -0.49 -13.55 -1.15
N SER A 123 -0.57 -12.22 -1.06
CA SER A 123 -1.01 -11.32 -2.14
C SER A 123 -2.43 -11.58 -2.67
N ARG A 124 -3.30 -12.26 -1.91
CA ARG A 124 -4.73 -12.37 -2.22
C ARG A 124 -5.57 -11.56 -1.26
N CYS A 125 -6.55 -10.85 -1.81
CA CYS A 125 -7.44 -10.04 -0.99
C CYS A 125 -8.59 -10.85 -0.35
N CYS A 126 -9.02 -11.96 -0.98
CA CYS A 126 -10.11 -12.79 -0.48
C CYS A 126 -9.58 -14.07 0.18
N SER A 127 -10.37 -14.57 1.13
CA SER A 127 -10.12 -15.86 1.77
C SER A 127 -10.13 -17.00 0.74
N THR A 128 -9.23 -17.97 0.93
CA THR A 128 -9.16 -19.21 0.15
C THR A 128 -9.88 -20.36 0.85
N GLY A 129 -10.20 -20.21 2.14
CA GLY A 129 -10.90 -21.21 2.94
C GLY A 129 -11.00 -20.80 4.40
N GLU A 130 -11.31 -21.79 5.24
CA GLU A 130 -11.38 -21.63 6.68
C GLU A 130 -10.94 -22.91 7.39
N VAL A 131 -10.38 -22.77 8.59
CA VAL A 131 -10.02 -23.87 9.50
C VAL A 131 -10.80 -23.69 10.79
N CYS A 132 -11.52 -24.73 11.22
CA CYS A 132 -12.47 -24.64 12.33
C CYS A 132 -12.11 -25.60 13.47
N ASP A 133 -12.73 -25.35 14.63
CA ASP A 133 -12.75 -26.25 15.77
C ASP A 133 -11.34 -26.70 16.20
N ALA A 134 -11.16 -27.99 16.51
CA ALA A 134 -9.90 -28.54 17.00
C ALA A 134 -8.74 -28.45 16.00
N ASP A 135 -9.02 -28.27 14.70
CA ASP A 135 -7.97 -28.12 13.70
C ASP A 135 -7.35 -26.72 13.75
N LYS A 136 -8.09 -25.71 14.22
CA LYS A 136 -7.55 -24.36 14.45
C LYS A 136 -6.42 -24.38 15.46
N ASP A 137 -6.53 -25.21 16.49
CA ASP A 137 -5.53 -25.27 17.58
C ASP A 137 -4.19 -25.86 17.13
N LYS A 138 -4.14 -26.45 15.92
CA LYS A 138 -2.92 -26.95 15.29
C LYS A 138 -2.19 -25.88 14.47
N LEU A 139 -2.83 -24.75 14.18
CA LEU A 139 -2.23 -23.66 13.42
C LEU A 139 -1.11 -23.00 14.22
N ALA A 140 -0.03 -22.62 13.53
CA ALA A 140 0.98 -21.76 14.13
C ALA A 140 0.35 -20.42 14.56
N LYS A 141 0.99 -19.73 15.51
CA LYS A 141 0.52 -18.43 16.00
C LYS A 141 1.57 -17.37 15.77
N CYS A 142 1.16 -16.24 15.21
CA CYS A 142 1.98 -15.05 15.08
C CYS A 142 1.58 -14.03 16.14
N SER A 143 2.54 -13.22 16.60
CA SER A 143 2.27 -12.08 17.47
C SER A 143 2.72 -10.81 16.75
N LEU A 144 1.82 -9.83 16.65
CA LEU A 144 2.13 -8.53 16.05
C LEU A 144 1.43 -7.43 16.83
N GLY A 145 2.23 -6.53 17.41
CA GLY A 145 1.73 -5.37 18.15
C GLY A 145 0.84 -5.74 19.34
N GLY A 146 1.18 -6.85 20.03
CA GLY A 146 0.43 -7.35 21.18
C GLY A 146 -0.83 -8.16 20.84
N HIS A 147 -1.15 -8.33 19.55
CA HIS A 147 -2.24 -9.19 19.09
C HIS A 147 -1.70 -10.55 18.63
N THR A 148 -2.40 -11.62 18.98
CA THR A 148 -2.11 -12.97 18.50
C THR A 148 -3.01 -13.32 17.34
N TYR A 149 -2.40 -13.80 16.25
CA TYR A 149 -3.03 -14.24 15.03
C TYR A 149 -2.73 -15.71 14.80
N TYR A 150 -3.61 -16.40 14.10
CA TYR A 150 -3.41 -17.76 13.63
C TYR A 150 -2.80 -17.73 12.23
N GLU A 151 -2.04 -18.78 11.92
CA GLU A 151 -1.50 -19.00 10.59
C GLU A 151 -2.61 -18.92 9.53
N GLY A 152 -2.31 -18.21 8.43
CA GLY A 152 -3.25 -17.93 7.36
C GLY A 152 -4.01 -16.62 7.51
N GLU A 153 -3.93 -15.93 8.64
CA GLU A 153 -4.59 -14.63 8.81
C GLU A 153 -3.78 -13.48 8.20
N ASN A 154 -4.50 -12.51 7.63
CA ASN A 154 -3.94 -11.18 7.35
C ASN A 154 -3.88 -10.38 8.66
N MET A 155 -2.74 -9.76 8.91
CA MET A 155 -2.47 -8.98 10.11
C MET A 155 -2.38 -7.49 9.77
N GLN A 156 -3.02 -6.68 10.62
CA GLN A 156 -2.93 -5.23 10.57
C GLN A 156 -1.79 -4.76 11.48
N VAL A 157 -0.93 -3.87 10.98
CA VAL A 157 0.15 -3.29 11.79
C VAL A 157 -0.41 -2.13 12.61
N PRO A 158 -0.36 -2.17 13.95
CA PRO A 158 -0.86 -1.06 14.76
C PRO A 158 -0.13 0.24 14.46
N GLY A 159 -0.89 1.31 14.19
CA GLY A 159 -0.36 2.63 13.88
C GLY A 159 0.15 2.81 12.43
N ASP A 160 0.17 1.75 11.62
CA ASP A 160 0.56 1.82 10.21
C ASP A 160 -0.52 1.19 9.31
N PRO A 161 -1.55 1.96 8.92
CA PRO A 161 -2.62 1.46 8.06
C PRO A 161 -2.14 1.13 6.64
N CYS A 162 -0.92 1.52 6.27
CA CYS A 162 -0.35 1.27 4.96
C CYS A 162 0.40 -0.04 4.86
N ARG A 163 0.61 -0.74 5.97
CA ARG A 163 1.35 -1.98 6.03
C ARG A 163 0.45 -3.10 6.49
N SER A 164 0.44 -4.17 5.70
CA SER A 164 -0.25 -5.41 6.05
C SER A 164 0.76 -6.54 6.06
N CYS A 165 0.62 -7.44 7.03
CA CYS A 165 1.46 -8.61 7.16
C CYS A 165 0.62 -9.87 6.99
N TYR A 166 1.27 -10.97 6.65
CA TYR A 166 0.64 -12.28 6.58
C TYR A 166 1.20 -13.17 7.69
N CYS A 167 0.32 -13.86 8.43
CA CYS A 167 0.77 -14.79 9.45
C CYS A 167 1.12 -16.13 8.80
N ASP A 168 2.41 -16.43 8.78
CA ASP A 168 2.94 -17.75 8.42
C ASP A 168 3.81 -18.32 9.56
N ALA A 169 4.12 -19.61 9.50
CA ALA A 169 4.94 -20.28 10.50
C ALA A 169 6.38 -19.70 10.65
N GLY A 170 6.85 -18.93 9.68
CA GLY A 170 8.16 -18.25 9.69
C GLY A 170 8.11 -16.80 10.17
N PHE A 171 6.93 -16.28 10.52
CA PHE A 171 6.74 -14.88 10.88
C PHE A 171 7.59 -14.47 12.08
N ASN A 172 8.29 -13.34 11.96
CA ASN A 172 9.10 -12.77 13.01
C ASN A 172 8.80 -11.28 13.18
N GLU A 173 8.19 -10.90 14.30
CA GLU A 173 7.87 -9.50 14.61
C GLU A 173 9.10 -8.58 14.61
N LYS A 174 10.30 -9.13 14.89
CA LYS A 174 11.56 -8.36 14.88
C LYS A 174 12.11 -8.15 13.46
N ASN A 175 11.64 -8.91 12.48
CA ASN A 175 12.03 -8.79 11.09
C ASN A 175 10.79 -8.90 10.19
N LEU A 176 10.18 -7.75 9.92
CA LEU A 176 8.98 -7.64 9.09
C LEU A 176 9.28 -7.76 7.58
N GLU A 177 10.56 -7.78 7.17
CA GLU A 177 10.93 -7.89 5.77
C GLU A 177 10.44 -9.21 5.16
N GLY A 178 9.78 -9.13 4.00
CA GLY A 178 9.24 -10.30 3.30
C GLY A 178 7.91 -10.83 3.84
N SER A 179 7.63 -10.65 5.13
CA SER A 179 6.34 -11.05 5.75
C SER A 179 5.27 -9.96 5.67
N CYS A 180 5.71 -8.70 5.52
CA CYS A 180 4.84 -7.55 5.43
C CYS A 180 5.04 -6.83 4.10
N VAL A 181 3.92 -6.38 3.54
CA VAL A 181 3.87 -5.62 2.30
C VAL A 181 3.28 -4.25 2.56
N GLU A 182 3.83 -3.25 1.87
CA GLU A 182 3.22 -1.92 1.87
C GLU A 182 2.17 -1.82 0.76
N GLN A 183 0.96 -1.40 1.13
CA GLN A 183 -0.17 -1.27 0.22
C GLN A 183 0.05 -0.15 -0.78
N LYS A 184 0.01 -0.44 -2.08
CA LYS A 184 -0.07 0.60 -3.12
C LYS A 184 -1.53 1.03 -3.31
N CYS A 185 -1.76 2.31 -3.61
CA CYS A 185 -3.10 2.85 -3.81
C CYS A 185 -3.46 2.88 -5.30
N SER A 186 -4.48 2.12 -5.71
CA SER A 186 -4.90 1.93 -7.11
C SER A 186 -5.84 3.01 -7.65
N PHE A 187 -5.76 4.24 -7.14
CA PHE A 187 -6.61 5.35 -7.58
C PHE A 187 -6.42 5.69 -9.06
N GLU A 188 -5.31 5.31 -9.68
CA GLU A 188 -5.09 5.46 -11.12
C GLU A 188 -6.02 4.57 -11.96
N ILE A 189 -6.66 3.56 -11.35
CA ILE A 189 -7.67 2.72 -11.99
C ILE A 189 -9.05 3.39 -11.97
N TYR A 190 -9.46 3.98 -10.84
CA TYR A 190 -10.84 4.43 -10.61
C TYR A 190 -11.04 5.94 -10.46
N ALA A 191 -9.97 6.72 -10.32
CA ALA A 191 -10.00 8.17 -10.12
C ALA A 191 -9.07 8.93 -11.08
N VAL A 192 -8.76 8.34 -12.24
CA VAL A 192 -7.85 8.93 -13.24
C VAL A 192 -8.32 10.31 -13.70
N ASP A 193 -9.61 10.51 -13.94
CA ASP A 193 -10.14 11.81 -14.38
C ASP A 193 -9.91 12.91 -13.35
N LYS A 194 -10.11 12.57 -12.07
CA LYS A 194 -9.88 13.49 -10.96
C LYS A 194 -8.40 13.84 -10.85
N LEU A 195 -7.53 12.84 -10.99
CA LEU A 195 -6.08 13.04 -10.99
C LEU A 195 -5.64 13.96 -12.15
N GLN A 196 -6.13 13.71 -13.36
CA GLN A 196 -5.81 14.51 -14.55
C GLN A 196 -6.35 15.94 -14.46
N ALA A 197 -7.50 16.14 -13.81
CA ALA A 197 -8.04 17.46 -13.50
C ALA A 197 -7.26 18.21 -12.40
N GLY A 198 -6.20 17.62 -11.84
CA GLY A 198 -5.39 18.21 -10.79
C GLY A 198 -6.13 18.29 -9.45
N ALA A 199 -7.04 17.35 -9.18
CA ALA A 199 -7.71 17.26 -7.88
C ALA A 199 -6.71 16.90 -6.77
N ALA A 200 -6.90 17.49 -5.60
CA ALA A 200 -6.10 17.17 -4.42
C ALA A 200 -6.69 15.95 -3.68
N PRO A 201 -5.88 14.98 -3.26
CA PRO A 201 -6.37 13.82 -2.53
C PRO A 201 -6.84 14.21 -1.12
N VAL A 202 -7.92 13.57 -0.69
CA VAL A 202 -8.51 13.71 0.65
C VAL A 202 -8.26 12.41 1.41
N TYR A 203 -7.62 12.53 2.56
CA TYR A 203 -7.32 11.40 3.43
C TYR A 203 -8.20 11.44 4.67
N LYS A 204 -8.45 10.25 5.23
CA LYS A 204 -9.14 10.06 6.50
C LYS A 204 -8.21 9.36 7.47
N ASP A 205 -8.29 9.73 8.74
CA ASP A 205 -7.49 9.11 9.80
C ASP A 205 -7.67 7.58 9.79
N GLY A 206 -6.55 6.86 9.93
CA GLY A 206 -6.53 5.40 9.89
C GLY A 206 -6.70 4.78 8.50
N ILE A 207 -6.77 5.56 7.41
CA ILE A 207 -6.84 5.05 6.04
C ILE A 207 -5.56 5.38 5.28
N CYS A 208 -4.92 4.35 4.72
CA CYS A 208 -3.67 4.51 3.97
C CYS A 208 -3.83 5.28 2.65
N CYS A 209 -4.91 5.02 1.92
CA CYS A 209 -5.13 5.54 0.58
C CYS A 209 -6.09 6.74 0.56
N PRO A 210 -6.02 7.61 -0.46
CA PRO A 210 -6.99 8.69 -0.62
C PRO A 210 -8.43 8.14 -0.59
N TRP A 211 -9.24 8.69 0.30
CA TRP A 211 -10.66 8.37 0.43
C TRP A 211 -11.48 9.07 -0.65
N ASP A 212 -11.11 10.32 -0.98
CA ASP A 212 -11.75 11.11 -2.03
C ASP A 212 -10.74 12.08 -2.67
N TRP A 213 -11.21 12.90 -3.60
CA TRP A 213 -10.42 13.87 -4.33
C TRP A 213 -11.21 15.16 -4.51
N ARG A 214 -10.61 16.28 -4.11
CA ARG A 214 -11.22 17.60 -4.18
C ARG A 214 -10.71 18.35 -5.42
N THR A 215 -11.61 18.66 -6.34
CA THR A 215 -11.32 19.52 -7.49
C THR A 215 -11.21 20.98 -7.05
N ARG A 216 -10.46 21.79 -7.81
CA ARG A 216 -10.52 23.25 -7.65
C ARG A 216 -11.91 23.72 -8.10
N LYS A 217 -12.57 24.51 -7.26
CA LYS A 217 -13.81 25.20 -7.61
C LYS A 217 -13.53 26.35 -8.58
#